data_AF-A0A3L8DXS2-F1
#
_entry.id   AF-A0A3L8DXS2-F1
#
_cell.length_a   1.000
_cell.length_b   1.000
_cell.length_c   1.000
_cell.angle_alpha   90.00
_cell.angle_beta   90.00
_cell.angle_gamma   90.00
#
_symmetry.space_group_name_H-M   'P 1'
#
loop_
_entity.id
_entity.type
_entity.pdbx_description
1 polymer ?
#
loop_
_entity_poly.entity_id
_entity_poly.type
_entity_poly.pdbx_seq_one_letter_code
_entity_poly.pdbx_strand_id
1 'polypeptide(L)'
;MERRLEQRITELSATDNTAPRERFAVIARANAWDDAAKAVALASCLRGKARSVLDSLEDAETFSYTELKAKLELRFGEGVSAQNYYLQFTDRCQKAGEEFATLGADLERLSRLAYPECSAEIQNKIACSQFVAALTDGYVKRTLQLEGIVTLTVAIERAKVIKIINENSFSGKRNGNSGAEDKSVGKEGEKTEGKKFKRNGNNQQDNTAYKKEKECWQCGAKGHFRTECPAAKGGN
;
A
#
# COMPACT_ATOMS: atom_id res chain seq x y z
N MET A 1 -37.18 0.04 34.89
CA MET A 1 -36.40 0.77 33.86
C MET A 1 -34.92 0.47 33.98
N GLU A 2 -34.36 0.30 35.19
CA GLU A 2 -32.97 -0.14 35.43
C GLU A 2 -32.60 -1.45 34.72
N ARG A 3 -33.44 -2.49 34.78
CA ARG A 3 -33.16 -3.75 34.06
C ARG A 3 -33.02 -3.60 32.53
N ARG A 4 -33.65 -2.59 31.93
CA ARG A 4 -33.49 -2.28 30.48
C ARG A 4 -32.17 -1.56 30.19
N LEU A 5 -31.68 -0.76 31.14
CA LEU A 5 -30.36 -0.12 31.04
C LEU A 5 -29.25 -1.15 31.25
N GLU A 6 -29.39 -2.04 32.23
CA GLU A 6 -28.42 -3.11 32.50
C GLU A 6 -28.33 -4.13 31.35
N GLN A 7 -29.47 -4.55 30.78
CA GLN A 7 -29.48 -5.43 29.60
C GLN A 7 -28.81 -4.78 28.38
N ARG A 8 -29.03 -3.48 28.15
CA ARG A 8 -28.44 -2.73 27.04
C ARG A 8 -26.96 -2.39 27.25
N ILE A 9 -26.52 -2.24 28.50
CA ILE A 9 -25.09 -2.14 28.85
C ILE A 9 -24.39 -3.48 28.65
N THR A 10 -25.08 -4.60 28.86
CA THR A 10 -24.51 -5.94 28.61
C THR A 10 -24.30 -6.20 27.12
N GLU A 11 -25.19 -5.70 26.25
CA GLU A 11 -25.00 -5.69 24.79
C GLU A 11 -23.78 -4.86 24.33
N LEU A 12 -23.26 -3.93 25.14
CA LEU A 12 -22.02 -3.18 24.84
C LEU A 12 -20.76 -4.06 24.83
N SER A 13 -20.81 -5.25 25.45
CA SER A 13 -19.64 -6.13 25.61
C SER A 13 -19.46 -7.15 24.49
N ALA A 14 -20.47 -7.36 23.65
CA ALA A 14 -20.49 -8.41 22.65
C ALA A 14 -20.58 -7.81 21.24
N THR A 15 -19.42 -7.58 20.60
CA THR A 15 -19.12 -7.78 19.16
C THR A 15 -17.99 -6.84 18.68
N ASP A 16 -16.84 -7.39 18.28
CA ASP A 16 -15.80 -6.83 17.40
C ASP A 16 -15.30 -5.37 17.55
N ASN A 17 -14.17 -5.22 18.25
CA ASN A 17 -12.95 -4.43 17.92
C ASN A 17 -12.98 -3.09 17.13
N THR A 18 -14.11 -2.39 17.01
CA THR A 18 -14.16 -0.99 16.58
C THR A 18 -14.38 -0.06 17.77
N ALA A 19 -13.51 0.95 17.88
CA ALA A 19 -13.27 1.83 19.02
C ALA A 19 -14.49 2.05 19.95
N PRO A 20 -14.42 1.67 21.25
CA PRO A 20 -15.52 1.83 22.23
C PRO A 20 -16.14 3.24 22.31
N ARG A 21 -15.37 4.28 21.94
CA ARG A 21 -15.79 5.69 21.95
C ARG A 21 -16.83 6.02 20.88
N GLU A 22 -16.70 5.47 19.67
CA GLU A 22 -17.59 5.79 18.55
C GLU A 22 -18.98 5.19 18.75
N ARG A 23 -19.02 3.94 19.25
CA ARG A 23 -20.27 3.23 19.57
C ARG A 23 -21.06 3.92 20.67
N PHE A 24 -20.37 4.34 21.74
CA PHE A 24 -20.99 5.10 22.82
C PHE A 24 -21.66 6.38 22.30
N ALA A 25 -20.99 7.12 21.42
CA ALA A 25 -21.53 8.35 20.84
C ALA A 25 -22.79 8.11 19.97
N VAL A 26 -22.80 7.05 19.17
CA VAL A 26 -23.96 6.66 18.35
C VAL A 26 -25.16 6.27 19.22
N ILE A 27 -24.93 5.48 20.27
CA ILE A 27 -25.98 5.02 21.19
C ILE A 27 -26.54 6.20 22.00
N ALA A 28 -25.69 7.08 22.50
CA ALA A 28 -26.11 8.27 23.25
C ALA A 28 -26.98 9.18 22.39
N ARG A 29 -26.66 9.33 21.08
CA ARG A 29 -27.48 10.08 20.12
C ARG A 29 -28.83 9.39 19.88
N ALA A 30 -28.83 8.08 19.64
CA ALA A 30 -30.06 7.32 19.36
C ALA A 30 -31.05 7.33 20.55
N ASN A 31 -30.54 7.40 21.78
CA ASN A 31 -31.36 7.44 22.99
C ASN A 31 -31.57 8.86 23.54
N ALA A 32 -31.15 9.91 22.82
CA ALA A 32 -31.25 11.31 23.25
C ALA A 32 -30.73 11.56 24.68
N TRP A 33 -29.61 10.93 25.05
CA TRP A 33 -29.02 11.12 26.37
C TRP A 33 -28.54 12.57 26.54
N ASP A 34 -28.91 13.17 27.67
CA ASP A 34 -28.33 14.43 28.14
C ASP A 34 -26.92 14.19 28.73
N ASP A 35 -26.25 15.26 29.13
CA ASP A 35 -24.86 15.18 29.61
C ASP A 35 -24.74 14.34 30.90
N ALA A 36 -25.72 14.46 31.80
CA ALA A 36 -25.79 13.68 33.04
C ALA A 36 -25.99 12.18 32.76
N ALA A 37 -26.93 11.81 31.89
CA ALA A 37 -27.14 10.41 31.51
C ALA A 37 -25.91 9.80 30.81
N LYS A 38 -25.21 10.59 29.98
CA LYS A 38 -23.92 10.15 29.39
C LYS A 38 -22.85 9.93 30.45
N ALA A 39 -22.75 10.82 31.42
CA ALA A 39 -21.76 10.71 32.50
C ALA A 39 -21.99 9.44 33.33
N VAL A 40 -23.22 9.20 33.77
CA VAL A 40 -23.60 8.00 34.55
C VAL A 40 -23.42 6.72 33.74
N ALA A 41 -23.85 6.70 32.48
CA ALA A 41 -23.69 5.55 31.60
C ALA A 41 -22.20 5.23 31.36
N LEU A 42 -21.38 6.26 31.10
CA LEU A 42 -19.94 6.10 30.90
C LEU A 42 -19.27 5.57 32.17
N ALA A 43 -19.55 6.18 33.34
CA ALA A 43 -19.02 5.76 34.63
C ALA A 43 -19.37 4.30 34.95
N SER A 44 -20.61 3.88 34.65
CA SER A 44 -21.08 2.50 34.85
C SER A 44 -20.36 1.48 33.96
N CYS A 45 -19.86 1.92 32.79
CA CYS A 45 -19.10 1.07 31.87
C CYS A 45 -17.62 0.95 32.26
N LEU A 46 -17.09 1.80 33.14
CA LEU A 46 -15.67 1.77 33.52
C LEU A 46 -15.37 0.56 34.40
N ARG A 47 -14.33 -0.19 34.02
CA ARG A 47 -13.84 -1.37 34.76
C ARG A 47 -12.33 -1.25 35.01
N GLY A 48 -11.84 -1.97 36.03
CA GLY A 48 -10.42 -2.06 36.33
C GLY A 48 -9.77 -0.69 36.57
N LYS A 49 -8.59 -0.46 35.97
CA LYS A 49 -7.83 0.80 36.12
C LYS A 49 -8.65 2.03 35.70
N ALA A 50 -9.54 1.90 34.71
CA ALA A 50 -10.38 3.00 34.26
C ALA A 50 -11.39 3.46 35.31
N ARG A 51 -11.90 2.54 36.14
CA ARG A 51 -12.81 2.87 37.25
C ARG A 51 -12.12 3.76 38.28
N SER A 52 -10.83 3.58 38.52
CA SER A 52 -10.07 4.42 39.46
C SER A 52 -9.91 5.88 39.02
N VAL A 53 -10.42 6.28 37.85
CA VAL A 53 -10.55 7.70 37.48
C VAL A 53 -11.74 8.35 38.17
N LEU A 54 -12.79 7.59 38.49
CA LEU A 54 -13.94 8.10 39.24
C LEU A 54 -13.53 8.55 40.65
N ASP A 55 -12.57 7.84 41.25
CA ASP A 55 -12.02 8.19 42.58
C ASP A 55 -11.22 9.51 42.58
N SER A 56 -10.84 10.01 41.40
CA SER A 56 -10.08 11.27 41.22
C SER A 56 -10.96 12.47 40.86
N LEU A 57 -12.28 12.29 40.84
CA LEU A 57 -13.25 13.36 40.63
C LEU A 57 -13.60 13.98 41.98
N GLU A 58 -13.61 15.31 42.05
CA GLU A 58 -13.88 16.04 43.29
C GLU A 58 -15.34 15.88 43.74
N ASP A 59 -16.27 15.80 42.80
CA ASP A 59 -17.69 15.57 43.06
C ASP A 59 -18.20 14.28 42.39
N ALA A 60 -18.28 13.20 43.17
CA ALA A 60 -18.77 11.89 42.71
C ALA A 60 -20.25 11.90 42.29
N GLU A 61 -21.03 12.91 42.69
CA GLU A 61 -22.48 13.01 42.44
C GLU A 61 -22.83 13.95 41.27
N THR A 62 -21.92 14.83 40.83
CA THR A 62 -22.23 15.91 39.86
C THR A 62 -21.19 16.08 38.75
N PHE A 63 -20.33 15.09 38.50
CA PHE A 63 -19.36 15.18 37.40
C PHE A 63 -20.05 15.20 36.04
N SER A 64 -19.58 16.10 35.17
CA SER A 64 -20.05 16.21 33.79
C SER A 64 -19.42 15.12 32.91
N TYR A 65 -20.08 14.80 31.79
CA TYR A 65 -19.52 13.84 30.83
C TYR A 65 -18.21 14.35 30.23
N THR A 66 -18.10 15.67 30.02
CA THR A 66 -16.90 16.32 29.49
C THR A 66 -15.71 16.18 30.43
N GLU A 67 -15.92 16.37 31.73
CA GLU A 67 -14.89 16.23 32.76
C GLU A 67 -14.39 14.78 32.91
N LEU A 68 -15.31 13.83 33.02
CA LEU A 68 -14.96 12.40 33.10
C LEU A 68 -14.21 11.96 31.84
N LYS A 69 -14.66 12.39 30.66
CA LYS A 69 -13.98 12.12 29.39
C LYS A 69 -12.57 12.69 29.38
N ALA A 70 -12.37 13.95 29.80
CA ALA A 70 -11.06 14.58 29.82
C ALA A 70 -10.07 13.87 30.75
N LYS A 71 -10.50 13.45 31.94
CA LYS A 71 -9.65 12.69 32.89
C LYS A 71 -9.29 11.31 32.36
N LEU A 72 -10.22 10.63 31.68
CA LEU A 72 -9.96 9.36 31.01
C LEU A 72 -8.98 9.53 29.84
N GLU A 73 -9.11 10.60 29.07
CA GLU A 73 -8.18 10.94 27.99
C GLU A 73 -6.79 11.31 28.53
N LEU A 74 -6.71 12.01 29.65
CA LEU A 74 -5.42 12.33 30.28
C LEU A 74 -4.69 11.09 30.79
N ARG A 75 -5.42 10.13 31.37
CA ARG A 75 -4.83 8.96 32.05
C ARG A 75 -4.65 7.74 31.14
N PHE A 76 -5.57 7.53 30.22
CA PHE A 76 -5.61 6.37 29.30
C PHE A 76 -5.69 6.77 27.85
N GLY A 77 -5.72 8.06 27.54
CA GLY A 77 -5.27 8.49 26.23
C GLY A 77 -3.79 8.18 26.17
N GLU A 78 -3.46 6.96 25.75
CA GLU A 78 -2.36 6.78 24.82
C GLU A 78 -2.79 7.54 23.57
N GLY A 79 -2.65 8.86 23.65
CA GLY A 79 -2.84 9.76 22.56
C GLY A 79 -1.73 9.40 21.61
N VAL A 80 -2.02 8.46 20.71
CA VAL A 80 -1.30 8.41 19.45
C VAL A 80 -1.50 9.80 18.88
N SER A 81 -0.50 10.65 19.12
CA SER A 81 -0.54 12.04 18.72
C SER A 81 -0.81 12.05 17.22
N ALA A 82 -1.46 13.10 16.71
CA ALA A 82 -1.51 13.33 15.27
C ALA A 82 -0.11 13.14 14.64
N GLN A 83 0.95 13.48 15.39
CA GLN A 83 2.34 13.22 15.03
C GLN A 83 2.70 11.73 14.85
N ASN A 84 2.25 10.83 15.73
CA ASN A 84 2.51 9.40 15.59
C ASN A 84 1.75 8.80 14.41
N TYR A 85 0.54 9.28 14.14
CA TYR A 85 -0.19 8.88 12.93
C TYR A 85 0.43 9.44 11.67
N TYR A 86 0.95 10.66 11.71
CA TYR A 86 1.71 11.26 10.63
C TYR A 86 2.94 10.40 10.28
N LEU A 87 3.75 10.00 11.28
CA LEU A 87 4.90 9.12 11.05
C LEU A 87 4.49 7.77 10.45
N GLN A 88 3.45 7.14 11.01
CA GLN A 88 2.90 5.89 10.45
C GLN A 88 2.42 6.07 9.01
N PHE A 89 1.81 7.22 8.69
CA PHE A 89 1.31 7.53 7.36
C PHE A 89 2.45 7.73 6.36
N THR A 90 3.49 8.49 6.71
CA THR A 90 4.63 8.76 5.83
C THR A 90 5.49 7.53 5.59
N ASP A 91 5.65 6.68 6.61
CA ASP A 91 6.47 5.46 6.54
C ASP A 91 5.71 4.28 5.93
N ARG A 92 4.41 4.46 5.63
CA ARG A 92 3.58 3.40 5.08
C ARG A 92 3.99 3.07 3.65
N CYS A 93 4.51 1.86 3.47
CA CYS A 93 4.79 1.24 2.17
C CYS A 93 3.95 -0.02 1.99
N GLN A 94 3.63 -0.37 0.73
CA GLN A 94 2.94 -1.62 0.39
C GLN A 94 3.78 -2.82 0.83
N LYS A 95 3.18 -3.76 1.56
CA LYS A 95 3.85 -5.01 1.97
C LYS A 95 3.86 -6.01 0.81
N ALA A 96 4.80 -6.94 0.83
CA ALA A 96 4.84 -8.01 -0.16
C ALA A 96 3.52 -8.81 -0.15
N GLY A 97 2.85 -8.89 -1.30
CA GLY A 97 1.55 -9.58 -1.44
C GLY A 97 0.36 -8.82 -0.86
N GLU A 98 0.53 -7.58 -0.39
CA GLU A 98 -0.59 -6.76 0.09
C GLU A 98 -1.47 -6.27 -1.07
N GLU A 99 -2.78 -6.43 -0.90
CA GLU A 99 -3.78 -5.94 -1.84
C GLU A 99 -3.85 -4.40 -1.84
N PHE A 100 -4.05 -3.81 -3.02
CA PHE A 100 -4.16 -2.36 -3.17
C PHE A 100 -5.30 -1.77 -2.34
N ALA A 101 -6.42 -2.50 -2.20
CA ALA A 101 -7.55 -2.07 -1.40
C ALA A 101 -7.19 -1.99 0.10
N THR A 102 -6.41 -2.95 0.61
CA THR A 102 -5.96 -2.97 2.01
C THR A 102 -5.00 -1.82 2.31
N LEU A 103 -4.02 -1.59 1.42
CA LEU A 103 -3.12 -0.44 1.51
C LEU A 103 -3.91 0.88 1.49
N GLY A 104 -4.85 1.03 0.56
CA GLY A 104 -5.67 2.21 0.42
C GLY A 104 -6.52 2.50 1.66
N ALA A 105 -7.23 1.48 2.18
CA ALA A 105 -8.05 1.63 3.37
C ALA A 105 -7.23 2.04 4.61
N ASP A 106 -6.02 1.49 4.76
CA ASP A 106 -5.14 1.83 5.87
C ASP A 106 -4.59 3.26 5.74
N LEU A 107 -4.19 3.69 4.53
CA LEU A 107 -3.77 5.06 4.26
C LEU A 107 -4.90 6.08 4.44
N GLU A 108 -6.12 5.75 4.07
CA GLU A 108 -7.29 6.60 4.28
C GLU A 108 -7.59 6.77 5.78
N ARG A 109 -7.49 5.67 6.55
CA ARG A 109 -7.63 5.71 8.01
C ARG A 109 -6.52 6.56 8.64
N LEU A 110 -5.28 6.33 8.25
CA LEU A 110 -4.13 7.07 8.77
C LEU A 110 -4.19 8.56 8.40
N SER A 111 -4.64 8.93 7.20
CA SER A 111 -4.76 10.33 6.81
C SER A 111 -5.78 11.09 7.66
N ARG A 112 -6.93 10.47 7.98
CA ARG A 112 -7.93 11.07 8.90
C ARG A 112 -7.38 11.30 10.31
N LEU A 113 -6.50 10.41 10.76
CA LEU A 113 -5.92 10.48 12.11
C LEU A 113 -4.70 11.40 12.19
N ALA A 114 -3.94 11.52 11.09
CA ALA A 114 -2.77 12.38 10.98
C ALA A 114 -3.14 13.85 10.72
N TYR A 115 -4.25 14.11 10.01
CA TYR A 115 -4.68 15.44 9.61
C TYR A 115 -6.14 15.75 9.99
N PRO A 116 -6.52 15.66 11.28
CA PRO A 116 -7.90 15.90 11.72
C PRO A 116 -8.41 17.32 11.41
N GLU A 117 -7.53 18.29 11.24
CA GLU A 117 -7.83 19.68 10.88
C GLU A 117 -8.18 19.88 9.40
N CYS A 118 -7.84 18.91 8.54
CA CYS A 118 -8.06 19.01 7.10
C CYS A 118 -9.47 18.54 6.70
N SER A 119 -10.02 19.10 5.61
CA SER A 119 -11.29 18.60 5.05
C SER A 119 -11.15 17.19 4.48
N ALA A 120 -12.26 16.45 4.39
CA ALA A 120 -12.26 15.10 3.82
C ALA A 120 -11.71 15.04 2.39
N GLU A 121 -11.93 16.09 1.59
CA GLU A 121 -11.38 16.18 0.23
C GLU A 121 -9.85 16.30 0.25
N ILE A 122 -9.30 17.14 1.14
CA ILE A 122 -7.85 17.32 1.28
C ILE A 122 -7.21 16.03 1.83
N GLN A 123 -7.82 15.41 2.84
CA GLN A 123 -7.37 14.12 3.39
C GLN A 123 -7.35 13.02 2.31
N ASN A 124 -8.33 13.01 1.40
CA ASN A 124 -8.37 12.06 0.29
C ASN A 124 -7.24 12.31 -0.72
N LYS A 125 -6.96 13.57 -1.06
CA LYS A 125 -5.83 13.93 -1.94
C LYS A 125 -4.48 13.55 -1.32
N ILE A 126 -4.31 13.81 -0.02
CA ILE A 126 -3.10 13.42 0.73
C ILE A 126 -2.95 11.89 0.73
N ALA A 127 -4.02 11.15 1.06
CA ALA A 127 -4.01 9.68 1.04
C ALA A 127 -3.73 9.12 -0.36
N CYS A 128 -4.29 9.72 -1.41
CA CYS A 128 -4.04 9.33 -2.80
C CYS A 128 -2.57 9.53 -3.19
N SER A 129 -1.98 10.67 -2.85
CA SER A 129 -0.57 10.95 -3.10
C SER A 129 0.33 9.93 -2.40
N GLN A 130 0.06 9.67 -1.11
CA GLN A 130 0.83 8.68 -0.34
C GLN A 130 0.62 7.27 -0.87
N PHE A 131 -0.59 6.92 -1.32
CA PHE A 131 -0.87 5.62 -1.92
C PHE A 131 0.03 5.37 -3.13
N VAL A 132 0.10 6.33 -4.06
CA VAL A 132 0.97 6.22 -5.23
C VAL A 132 2.45 6.13 -4.83
N ALA A 133 2.87 6.88 -3.80
CA ALA A 133 4.24 6.83 -3.28
C ALA A 133 4.58 5.47 -2.64
N ALA A 134 3.63 4.86 -1.93
CA ALA A 134 3.76 3.63 -1.16
C ALA A 134 3.80 2.35 -2.00
N LEU A 135 3.40 2.39 -3.27
CA LEU A 135 3.36 1.22 -4.15
C LEU A 135 4.74 0.59 -4.36
N THR A 136 4.80 -0.74 -4.26
CA THR A 136 6.02 -1.51 -4.51
C THR A 136 6.28 -1.75 -5.99
N ASP A 137 5.23 -1.88 -6.80
CA ASP A 137 5.36 -2.08 -8.25
C ASP A 137 5.71 -0.75 -8.93
N GLY A 138 6.95 -0.65 -9.41
CA GLY A 138 7.46 0.55 -10.07
C GLY A 138 6.77 0.88 -11.40
N TYR A 139 6.21 -0.12 -12.10
CA TYR A 139 5.43 0.10 -13.32
C TYR A 139 4.06 0.71 -12.98
N VAL A 140 3.33 0.09 -12.05
CA VAL A 140 2.02 0.61 -11.58
C VAL A 140 2.19 2.03 -11.03
N LYS A 141 3.20 2.24 -10.18
CA LYS A 141 3.51 3.56 -9.61
C LYS A 141 3.73 4.63 -10.67
N ARG A 142 4.60 4.38 -11.67
CA ARG A 142 4.90 5.34 -12.74
C ARG A 142 3.68 5.65 -13.59
N THR A 143 2.88 4.64 -13.92
CA THR A 143 1.66 4.84 -14.72
C THR A 143 0.67 5.74 -14.00
N LEU A 144 0.42 5.50 -12.70
CA LEU A 144 -0.50 6.34 -11.91
C LEU A 144 0.03 7.77 -11.73
N GLN A 145 1.36 7.96 -11.61
CA GLN A 145 1.98 9.29 -11.54
C GLN A 145 1.77 10.11 -12.82
N LEU A 146 1.79 9.47 -13.99
CA LEU A 146 1.58 10.14 -15.28
C LEU A 146 0.10 10.48 -15.53
N GLU A 147 -0.83 9.66 -15.01
CA GLU A 147 -2.27 9.89 -15.18
C GLU A 147 -2.81 11.06 -14.34
N GLY A 148 -2.07 11.52 -13.32
CA GLY A 148 -2.47 12.67 -12.49
C GLY A 148 -3.74 12.40 -11.67
N ILE A 149 -3.88 11.19 -11.11
CA ILE A 149 -5.09 10.78 -10.37
C ILE A 149 -5.22 11.58 -9.07
N VAL A 150 -6.43 12.11 -8.84
CA VAL A 150 -6.72 13.02 -7.73
C VAL A 150 -7.49 12.39 -6.56
N THR A 151 -8.09 11.20 -6.74
CA THR A 151 -8.83 10.51 -5.68
C THR A 151 -8.30 9.12 -5.40
N LEU A 152 -8.29 8.76 -4.12
CA LEU A 152 -7.75 7.49 -3.65
C LEU A 152 -8.50 6.29 -4.25
N THR A 153 -9.83 6.35 -4.31
CA THR A 153 -10.66 5.27 -4.87
C THR A 153 -10.33 5.00 -6.34
N VAL A 154 -10.18 6.06 -7.15
CA VAL A 154 -9.81 5.91 -8.56
C VAL A 154 -8.40 5.35 -8.69
N ALA A 155 -7.47 5.77 -7.82
CA ALA A 155 -6.10 5.24 -7.82
C ALA A 155 -6.06 3.73 -7.52
N ILE A 156 -6.86 3.25 -6.57
CA ILE A 156 -6.95 1.83 -6.21
C ILE A 156 -7.51 1.02 -7.40
N GLU A 157 -8.62 1.46 -7.99
CA GLU A 157 -9.24 0.74 -9.12
C GLU A 157 -8.32 0.71 -10.34
N ARG A 158 -7.65 1.83 -10.64
CA ARG A 158 -6.66 1.88 -11.71
C ARG A 158 -5.46 0.98 -11.43
N ALA A 159 -4.94 0.97 -10.20
CA ALA A 159 -3.84 0.09 -9.82
C ALA A 159 -4.17 -1.39 -10.07
N LYS A 160 -5.39 -1.83 -9.72
CA LYS A 160 -5.89 -3.19 -10.00
C LYS A 160 -5.89 -3.49 -11.51
N VAL A 161 -6.45 -2.59 -12.32
CA VAL A 161 -6.52 -2.77 -13.78
C VAL A 161 -5.12 -2.84 -14.39
N ILE A 162 -4.21 -1.94 -14.00
CA ILE A 162 -2.83 -1.93 -14.50
C ILE A 162 -2.12 -3.23 -14.14
N LYS A 163 -2.28 -3.72 -12.90
CA LYS A 163 -1.67 -5.00 -12.47
C LYS A 163 -2.15 -6.17 -13.33
N ILE A 164 -3.45 -6.26 -13.61
CA ILE A 164 -4.03 -7.31 -14.48
C ILE A 164 -3.45 -7.22 -15.90
N ILE A 165 -3.38 -6.01 -16.48
CA ILE A 165 -2.82 -5.81 -17.83
C ILE A 165 -1.34 -6.22 -17.88
N ASN A 166 -0.59 -5.88 -16.84
CA ASN A 166 0.84 -6.18 -16.73
C ASN A 166 1.06 -7.69 -16.64
N GLU A 167 0.34 -8.38 -15.74
CA GLU A 167 0.42 -9.84 -15.57
C GLU A 167 0.06 -10.60 -16.85
N ASN A 168 -0.96 -10.14 -17.58
CA ASN A 168 -1.38 -10.73 -18.86
C ASN A 168 -0.35 -10.51 -19.98
N SER A 169 0.37 -9.39 -19.96
CA SER A 169 1.41 -9.08 -20.94
C SER A 169 2.67 -9.93 -20.76
N PHE A 170 2.93 -10.43 -19.55
CA PHE A 170 4.11 -11.24 -19.22
C PHE A 170 3.87 -12.75 -19.17
N SER A 171 2.62 -13.22 -19.07
CA SER A 171 2.28 -14.65 -19.07
C SER A 171 2.33 -15.30 -20.47
N GLY A 172 2.26 -14.52 -21.54
CA GLY A 172 2.31 -15.01 -22.93
C GLY A 172 3.68 -15.52 -23.44
N LYS A 173 4.73 -15.55 -22.60
CA LYS A 173 6.12 -15.86 -23.03
C LYS A 173 6.82 -16.99 -22.27
N ARG A 174 6.10 -17.73 -21.42
CA ARG A 174 6.67 -18.84 -20.61
C ARG A 174 6.23 -20.25 -21.04
N ASN A 175 5.77 -20.45 -22.28
CA ASN A 175 5.56 -21.80 -22.80
C ASN A 175 6.62 -22.16 -23.84
N GLY A 176 7.81 -22.46 -23.33
CA GLY A 176 8.96 -22.94 -24.10
C GLY A 176 9.83 -23.83 -23.23
N ASN A 177 9.24 -24.88 -22.65
CA ASN A 177 9.99 -25.95 -22.01
C ASN A 177 9.67 -27.26 -22.76
N SER A 178 10.36 -27.46 -23.88
CA SER A 178 10.61 -28.80 -24.42
C SER A 178 11.53 -29.52 -23.45
N GLY A 179 10.98 -30.52 -22.76
CA GLY A 179 11.74 -31.43 -21.93
C GLY A 179 12.74 -32.22 -22.76
N ALA A 180 13.97 -32.29 -22.26
CA ALA A 180 14.88 -33.40 -22.49
C ALA A 180 15.59 -33.65 -21.16
N GLU A 181 15.15 -34.69 -20.48
CA GLU A 181 15.86 -35.31 -19.36
C GLU A 181 17.12 -35.98 -19.92
N ASP A 182 18.27 -35.86 -19.25
CA ASP A 182 18.97 -37.02 -18.70
C ASP A 182 20.04 -36.62 -17.66
N LYS A 183 20.25 -37.54 -16.72
CA LYS A 183 21.01 -37.52 -15.47
C LYS A 183 22.52 -37.37 -15.68
N SER A 184 23.20 -36.71 -14.74
CA SER A 184 24.11 -37.37 -13.77
C SER A 184 25.08 -36.41 -13.05
N VAL A 185 24.97 -36.37 -11.72
CA VAL A 185 26.02 -36.45 -10.68
C VAL A 185 27.35 -35.67 -10.86
N GLY A 186 27.45 -34.55 -10.12
CA GLY A 186 28.49 -34.18 -9.13
C GLY A 186 30.00 -34.18 -9.44
N LYS A 187 30.65 -33.00 -9.38
CA LYS A 187 31.66 -32.65 -8.35
C LYS A 187 32.19 -31.20 -8.50
N GLU A 188 32.54 -30.64 -7.36
CA GLU A 188 33.12 -29.30 -7.12
C GLU A 188 34.53 -29.12 -7.72
N GLY A 189 34.95 -27.86 -7.94
CA GLY A 189 36.36 -27.51 -8.16
C GLY A 189 36.59 -26.19 -8.88
N GLU A 190 37.17 -25.22 -8.18
CA GLU A 190 37.37 -23.83 -8.53
C GLU A 190 38.63 -23.55 -9.40
N LYS A 191 38.58 -22.42 -10.13
CA LYS A 191 39.67 -21.51 -10.58
C LYS A 191 40.37 -21.64 -11.96
N THR A 192 40.37 -20.46 -12.58
CA THR A 192 41.41 -19.74 -13.37
C THR A 192 41.52 -19.90 -14.89
N GLU A 193 41.14 -18.78 -15.54
CA GLU A 193 41.79 -18.03 -16.61
C GLU A 193 42.26 -18.71 -17.91
N GLY A 194 41.72 -18.18 -19.02
CA GLY A 194 42.54 -17.82 -20.18
C GLY A 194 42.11 -18.38 -21.54
N LYS A 195 41.78 -17.44 -22.44
CA LYS A 195 41.91 -17.49 -23.91
C LYS A 195 40.82 -18.18 -24.76
N LYS A 196 40.02 -17.30 -25.39
CA LYS A 196 39.92 -17.10 -26.86
C LYS A 196 39.37 -18.25 -27.73
N PHE A 197 38.06 -18.26 -28.01
CA PHE A 197 37.48 -18.97 -29.18
C PHE A 197 36.31 -18.15 -29.78
N LYS A 198 36.49 -17.62 -31.00
CA LYS A 198 35.94 -18.12 -32.27
C LYS A 198 34.40 -18.25 -32.25
N ARG A 199 33.74 -17.21 -32.75
CA ARG A 199 32.35 -17.27 -33.23
C ARG A 199 32.32 -18.14 -34.49
N ASN A 200 31.66 -19.29 -34.41
CA ASN A 200 31.26 -20.07 -35.57
C ASN A 200 29.75 -19.89 -35.74
N GLY A 201 29.35 -19.48 -36.95
CA GLY A 201 27.96 -19.31 -37.32
C GLY A 201 27.29 -20.65 -37.61
N ASN A 202 25.98 -20.71 -37.38
CA ASN A 202 24.98 -20.88 -38.44
C ASN A 202 23.62 -21.17 -37.79
N ASN A 203 22.63 -20.33 -38.06
CA ASN A 203 21.35 -20.84 -38.56
C ASN A 203 20.55 -19.69 -39.21
N GLN A 204 20.61 -19.69 -40.55
CA GLN A 204 19.51 -19.36 -41.46
C GLN A 204 18.27 -20.18 -41.02
N GLN A 205 17.00 -19.78 -41.13
CA GLN A 205 16.17 -18.81 -41.87
C GLN A 205 14.82 -18.88 -41.09
N ASP A 206 13.78 -18.07 -41.22
CA ASP A 206 13.31 -17.07 -42.16
C ASP A 206 12.15 -16.36 -41.42
N ASN A 207 11.89 -15.07 -41.67
CA ASN A 207 10.73 -14.65 -42.47
C ASN A 207 10.53 -13.12 -42.41
N THR A 208 10.56 -12.53 -43.60
CA THR A 208 9.73 -11.40 -44.08
C THR A 208 9.60 -10.13 -43.23
N ALA A 209 10.24 -9.05 -43.68
CA ALA A 209 9.57 -7.89 -44.27
C ALA A 209 10.55 -6.71 -44.44
N TYR A 210 10.49 -6.04 -45.59
CA TYR A 210 11.24 -4.84 -45.98
C TYR A 210 12.74 -5.00 -46.31
N LYS A 211 13.01 -5.28 -47.59
CA LYS A 211 14.31 -5.24 -48.24
C LYS A 211 14.80 -3.78 -48.36
N LYS A 212 15.33 -3.20 -47.28
CA LYS A 212 16.12 -1.95 -47.37
C LYS A 212 17.50 -2.31 -47.92
N GLU A 213 17.87 -1.78 -49.09
CA GLU A 213 19.22 -1.93 -49.65
C GLU A 213 20.24 -1.51 -48.57
N LYS A 214 21.11 -2.44 -48.18
CA LYS A 214 22.14 -2.19 -47.17
C LYS A 214 23.23 -1.34 -47.81
N GLU A 215 23.27 -0.06 -47.46
CA GLU A 215 24.31 0.89 -47.91
C GLU A 215 25.41 1.02 -46.85
N CYS A 216 26.67 0.97 -47.29
CA CYS A 216 27.82 1.14 -46.42
C CYS A 216 28.03 2.63 -46.07
N TRP A 217 27.99 2.96 -44.78
CA TRP A 217 28.18 4.36 -44.34
C TRP A 217 29.63 4.87 -44.42
N GLN A 218 30.59 4.00 -44.78
CA GLN A 218 32.00 4.38 -44.93
C GLN A 218 32.37 4.71 -46.38
N CYS A 219 31.82 3.98 -47.36
CA CYS A 219 32.15 4.18 -48.78
C CYS A 219 30.94 4.48 -49.68
N GLY A 220 29.72 4.48 -49.13
CA GLY A 220 28.48 4.71 -49.87
C GLY A 220 28.03 3.57 -50.78
N ALA A 221 28.81 2.48 -50.90
CA ALA A 221 28.45 1.37 -51.78
C ALA A 221 27.37 0.47 -51.17
N LYS A 222 26.46 -0.02 -52.04
CA LYS A 222 25.39 -0.96 -51.69
C LYS A 222 25.93 -2.39 -51.57
N GLY A 223 25.31 -3.20 -50.71
CA GLY A 223 25.57 -4.65 -50.62
C GLY A 223 26.37 -5.10 -49.40
N HIS A 224 26.89 -4.19 -48.57
CA HIS A 224 27.62 -4.52 -47.34
C HIS A 224 27.44 -3.43 -46.26
N PHE A 225 27.66 -3.79 -44.99
CA PHE A 225 27.71 -2.82 -43.89
C PHE A 225 29.14 -2.33 -43.64
N ARG A 226 29.32 -1.23 -42.91
CA ARG A 226 30.64 -0.66 -42.56
C ARG A 226 31.63 -1.69 -42.01
N THR A 227 31.15 -2.69 -41.26
CA THR A 227 31.96 -3.78 -40.68
C THR A 227 32.61 -4.69 -41.72
N GLU A 228 32.08 -4.73 -42.93
CA GLU A 228 32.51 -5.56 -44.05
C GLU A 228 33.11 -4.71 -45.19
N CYS A 229 33.38 -3.42 -44.92
CA CYS A 229 33.82 -2.48 -45.94
C CYS A 229 35.26 -2.79 -46.40
N PRO A 230 35.50 -3.07 -47.70
CA PRO A 230 36.84 -3.34 -48.22
C PRO A 230 37.81 -2.17 -48.04
N ALA A 231 37.28 -0.93 -48.03
CA ALA A 231 38.07 0.29 -47.85
C ALA A 231 38.56 0.51 -46.41
N ALA A 232 38.02 -0.21 -45.41
CA ALA A 232 38.39 -0.05 -44.00
C ALA A 232 39.70 -0.76 -43.62
N LYS A 233 40.27 -1.59 -44.52
CA LYS A 233 41.49 -2.38 -44.26
C LYS A 233 42.79 -1.78 -44.83
N GLY A 234 42.76 -0.53 -45.28
CA GLY A 234 43.95 0.19 -45.77
C GLY A 234 44.14 1.51 -45.03
N GLY A 235 44.93 1.50 -43.96
CA GLY A 235 45.26 2.69 -43.19
C GLY A 235 46.08 2.33 -41.95
N ASN A 236 47.34 1.96 -42.17
CA ASN A 236 48.41 2.05 -41.17
C ASN A 236 49.25 3.27 -41.51
#